data_AF-A0A838NY61-F1
#
_entry.id   AF-A0A838NY61-F1
#
_cell.length_a   1.000
_cell.length_b   1.000
_cell.length_c   1.000
_cell.angle_alpha   90.00
_cell.angle_beta   90.00
_cell.angle_gamma   90.00
#
_symmetry.space_group_name_H-M   'P 1'
#
loop_
_entity.id
_entity.type
_entity.pdbx_description
1 polymer ?
#
loop_
_entity_poly.entity_id
_entity_poly.type
_entity_poly.pdbx_seq_one_letter_code
_entity_poly.pdbx_strand_id
1 'polypeptide(L)'
;MSVRLLLAAVSMILLPGRAAAQGDRSLLMADSAWARAYATHDTTLALELFSPDLVVTNTAGELKDRTGEVADVRPAPGLSMHYFRTADVR
;
A
#
# COMPACT_ATOMS: atom_id res chain seq x y z
N MET A 1 -33.65 -31.08 38.24
CA MET A 1 -32.89 -29.81 38.09
C MET A 1 -31.54 -30.15 37.49
N SER A 2 -31.44 -30.07 36.15
CA SER A 2 -30.32 -30.62 35.40
C SER A 2 -29.24 -29.56 35.17
N VAL A 3 -28.14 -29.66 35.92
CA VAL A 3 -26.89 -28.89 35.78
C VAL A 3 -26.15 -29.36 34.52
N ARG A 4 -26.71 -29.12 33.33
CA ARG A 4 -26.07 -29.46 32.04
C ARG A 4 -26.13 -28.34 30.99
N LEU A 5 -26.62 -27.16 31.37
CA LEU A 5 -26.82 -26.05 30.44
C LEU A 5 -25.75 -24.95 30.51
N LEU A 6 -24.66 -25.14 31.27
CA LEU A 6 -23.70 -24.07 31.53
C LEU A 6 -22.36 -24.17 30.78
N LEU A 7 -22.20 -25.11 29.83
CA LEU A 7 -20.93 -25.28 29.10
C LEU A 7 -20.95 -24.93 27.60
N ALA A 8 -22.07 -24.43 27.07
CA ALA A 8 -22.16 -24.05 25.65
C ALA A 8 -22.00 -22.53 25.38
N ALA A 9 -21.83 -21.72 26.42
CA ALA A 9 -21.85 -20.25 26.30
C ALA A 9 -20.48 -19.57 26.43
N VAL A 10 -19.37 -20.32 26.40
CA VAL A 10 -18.00 -19.76 26.52
C VAL A 10 -17.13 -20.15 25.32
N SER A 11 -17.62 -19.94 24.11
CA SER A 11 -16.79 -20.11 22.90
C SER A 11 -16.94 -18.98 21.88
N MET A 12 -17.72 -17.95 22.21
CA MET A 12 -18.07 -16.88 21.25
C MET A 12 -17.46 -15.52 21.61
N ILE A 13 -16.39 -15.49 22.40
CA ILE A 13 -15.63 -14.27 22.70
C ILE A 13 -14.16 -14.62 22.63
N LEU A 14 -13.56 -14.57 21.43
CA LEU A 14 -12.10 -14.43 21.19
C LEU A 14 -11.73 -14.53 19.70
N LEU A 15 -12.36 -13.75 18.82
CA LEU A 15 -11.74 -13.45 17.52
C LEU A 15 -11.81 -11.95 17.14
N PRO A 16 -11.26 -11.01 17.91
CA PRO A 16 -10.76 -9.77 17.34
C PRO A 16 -9.24 -9.92 17.19
N GLY A 17 -8.75 -10.42 16.06
CA GLY A 17 -7.29 -10.59 15.93
C GLY A 17 -6.71 -10.95 14.57
N ARG A 18 -7.52 -11.35 13.59
CA ARG A 18 -6.99 -11.73 12.26
C ARG A 18 -6.90 -10.59 11.26
N ALA A 19 -7.47 -9.42 11.54
CA ALA A 19 -7.45 -8.28 10.62
C ALA A 19 -6.13 -7.50 10.61
N ALA A 20 -5.33 -7.54 11.70
CA ALA A 20 -4.12 -6.74 11.82
C ALA A 20 -2.95 -7.24 10.95
N ALA A 21 -2.81 -8.56 10.77
CA ALA A 21 -1.68 -9.13 10.01
C ALA A 21 -1.83 -9.00 8.48
N GLN A 22 -3.03 -8.70 7.98
CA GLN A 22 -3.31 -8.59 6.55
C GLN A 22 -3.00 -7.20 6.00
N GLY A 23 -3.10 -6.16 6.85
CA GLY A 23 -2.81 -4.77 6.47
C GLY A 23 -1.35 -4.55 6.08
N ASP A 24 -0.42 -5.15 6.83
CA ASP A 24 1.02 -4.95 6.56
C ASP A 24 1.43 -5.56 5.21
N ARG A 25 0.88 -6.72 4.84
CA ARG A 25 1.30 -7.41 3.61
C ARG A 25 0.76 -6.74 2.35
N SER A 26 -0.48 -6.25 2.36
CA SER A 26 -1.03 -5.53 1.20
C SER A 26 -0.31 -4.20 0.96
N LEU A 27 0.05 -3.49 2.04
CA LEU A 27 0.85 -2.26 1.95
C LEU A 27 2.25 -2.52 1.39
N LEU A 28 2.95 -3.56 1.87
CA LEU A 28 4.26 -3.93 1.34
C LEU A 28 4.22 -4.34 -0.14
N MET A 29 3.13 -5.01 -0.56
CA MET A 29 2.93 -5.34 -1.97
C MET A 29 2.64 -4.09 -2.82
N ALA A 30 1.85 -3.16 -2.32
CA ALA A 30 1.57 -1.89 -2.99
C ALA A 30 2.85 -1.04 -3.13
N ASP A 31 3.66 -0.94 -2.07
CA ASP A 31 4.97 -0.28 -2.09
C ASP A 31 5.90 -0.88 -3.15
N SER A 32 6.01 -2.22 -3.18
CA SER A 32 6.82 -2.93 -4.16
C SER A 32 6.35 -2.71 -5.60
N ALA A 33 5.03 -2.60 -5.81
CA ALA A 33 4.44 -2.32 -7.12
C ALA A 33 4.69 -0.87 -7.56
N TRP A 34 4.54 0.07 -6.63
CA TRP A 34 4.82 1.49 -6.85
C TRP A 34 6.28 1.72 -7.25
N ALA A 35 7.23 1.17 -6.50
CA ALA A 35 8.65 1.35 -6.79
C ALA A 35 9.06 0.73 -8.14
N ARG A 36 8.46 -0.41 -8.51
CA ARG A 36 8.62 -1.01 -9.83
C ARG A 36 8.11 -0.09 -10.94
N ALA A 37 6.93 0.50 -10.76
CA ALA A 37 6.34 1.39 -11.76
C ALA A 37 7.29 2.55 -12.11
N TYR A 38 7.92 3.17 -11.11
CA TYR A 38 8.95 4.20 -11.33
C TYR A 38 10.19 3.66 -12.04
N ALA A 39 10.67 2.48 -11.65
CA ALA A 39 11.88 1.89 -12.20
C ALA A 39 11.75 1.47 -13.67
N THR A 40 10.55 1.05 -14.08
CA THR A 40 10.28 0.58 -15.44
C THR A 40 9.46 1.58 -16.26
N HIS A 41 9.19 2.76 -15.72
CA HIS A 41 8.34 3.78 -16.34
C HIS A 41 6.94 3.28 -16.72
N ASP A 42 6.37 2.38 -15.91
CA ASP A 42 5.06 1.77 -16.17
C ASP A 42 3.93 2.71 -15.70
N THR A 43 3.57 3.65 -16.57
CA THR A 43 2.49 4.62 -16.31
C THR A 43 1.10 3.97 -16.19
N THR A 44 0.89 2.80 -16.78
CA THR A 44 -0.39 2.07 -16.67
C THR A 44 -0.54 1.51 -15.27
N LEU A 45 0.49 0.82 -14.76
CA LEU A 45 0.52 0.35 -13.39
C LEU A 45 0.42 1.50 -12.38
N ALA A 46 1.13 2.61 -12.63
CA ALA A 46 1.03 3.80 -11.78
C ALA A 46 -0.40 4.35 -11.71
N LEU A 47 -1.10 4.41 -12.85
CA LEU A 47 -2.51 4.81 -12.89
C LEU A 47 -3.37 3.86 -12.05
N GLU A 48 -3.18 2.55 -12.12
CA GLU A 48 -3.96 1.59 -11.32
C GLU A 48 -3.70 1.70 -9.81
N LEU A 49 -2.48 2.04 -9.42
CA LEU A 49 -2.08 2.19 -8.02
C LEU A 49 -2.57 3.52 -7.40
N PHE A 50 -2.64 4.59 -8.19
CA PHE A 50 -2.96 5.92 -7.69
C PHE A 50 -4.47 6.16 -7.58
N SER A 51 -4.88 6.61 -6.39
CA SER A 51 -6.25 7.09 -6.16
C SER A 51 -6.60 8.23 -7.13
N PRO A 52 -7.83 8.28 -7.69
CA PRO A 52 -8.32 9.42 -8.45
C PRO A 52 -8.22 10.75 -7.69
N ASP A 53 -8.30 10.71 -6.37
CA ASP A 53 -8.24 11.89 -5.48
C ASP A 53 -6.83 12.11 -4.89
N LEU A 54 -5.79 11.53 -5.52
CA LEU A 54 -4.41 11.67 -5.04
C LEU A 54 -3.96 13.13 -5.06
N VAL A 55 -3.44 13.58 -3.91
CA VAL A 55 -2.77 14.88 -3.75
C VAL A 55 -1.42 14.63 -3.10
N VAL A 56 -0.34 15.08 -3.76
CA VAL A 56 1.04 14.94 -3.27
C VAL A 56 1.74 16.30 -3.29
N THR A 57 2.53 16.57 -2.27
CA THR A 57 3.37 17.78 -2.23
C THR A 57 4.77 17.45 -2.76
N ASN A 58 5.25 18.21 -3.75
CA ASN A 58 6.61 18.06 -4.27
C ASN A 58 7.67 18.71 -3.35
N THR A 59 8.94 18.58 -3.71
CA THR A 59 10.07 19.15 -2.96
C THR A 59 10.10 20.68 -2.95
N ALA A 60 9.38 21.34 -3.86
CA ALA A 60 9.20 22.79 -3.89
C ALA A 60 7.98 23.26 -3.05
N GLY A 61 7.23 22.33 -2.42
CA GLY A 61 6.04 22.65 -1.65
C GLY A 61 4.77 22.82 -2.50
N GLU A 62 4.83 22.53 -3.81
CA GLU A 62 3.69 22.61 -4.70
C GLU A 62 2.87 21.33 -4.66
N LEU A 63 1.55 21.45 -4.83
CA LEU A 63 0.66 20.30 -4.90
C LEU A 63 0.62 19.75 -6.33
N LYS A 64 0.67 18.43 -6.43
CA LYS A 64 0.45 17.63 -7.64
C LYS A 64 -0.75 16.74 -7.44
N ASP A 65 -1.52 16.58 -8.51
CA ASP A 65 -2.59 15.60 -8.58
C ASP A 65 -2.09 14.26 -9.13
N ARG A 66 -3.00 13.29 -9.31
CA ARG A 66 -2.69 11.99 -9.94
C ARG A 66 -2.01 12.13 -11.30
N THR A 67 -2.42 13.10 -12.13
CA THR A 67 -1.84 13.30 -13.45
C THR A 67 -0.39 13.77 -13.33
N GLY A 68 -0.12 14.68 -12.40
CA GLY A 68 1.21 15.14 -12.06
C GLY A 68 2.12 13.99 -11.58
N GLU A 69 1.64 13.13 -10.70
CA GLU A 69 2.42 11.97 -10.24
C GLU A 69 2.70 10.95 -11.35
N VAL A 70 1.75 10.69 -12.24
CA VAL A 70 1.98 9.82 -13.41
C VAL A 70 3.00 10.44 -14.36
N ALA A 71 3.07 11.76 -14.45
CA ALA A 71 4.09 12.43 -15.26
C ALA A 71 5.50 12.16 -14.72
N ASP A 72 5.68 12.06 -13.40
CA ASP A 72 6.97 11.78 -12.76
C ASP A 72 7.45 10.34 -12.94
N VAL A 73 6.55 9.41 -13.28
CA VAL A 73 6.90 8.02 -13.65
C VAL A 73 7.53 7.96 -15.04
N ARG A 74 7.23 8.93 -15.92
CA ARG A 74 7.75 8.93 -17.30
C ARG A 74 9.27 9.10 -17.31
N PRO A 75 9.97 8.54 -18.31
CA PRO A 75 11.41 8.75 -18.41
C PRO A 75 11.72 10.22 -18.65
N ALA A 76 12.69 10.75 -17.90
CA ALA A 76 13.25 12.08 -18.08
C ALA A 76 14.75 11.96 -18.40
N PRO A 77 15.30 12.79 -19.32
CA PRO A 77 16.72 12.75 -19.65
C PRO A 77 17.60 12.93 -18.41
N GLY A 78 18.52 12.00 -18.17
CA GLY A 78 19.44 12.04 -17.03
C GLY A 78 18.85 11.61 -15.68
N LEU A 79 17.56 11.23 -15.64
CA LEU A 79 16.95 10.69 -14.43
C LEU A 79 17.25 9.19 -14.32
N SER A 80 17.92 8.78 -13.23
CA SER A 80 18.12 7.38 -12.85
C SER A 80 17.43 7.14 -11.51
N MET A 81 16.42 6.26 -11.50
CA MET A 81 15.71 5.92 -10.28
C MET A 81 16.48 4.87 -9.48
N HIS A 82 17.01 5.28 -8.33
CA HIS A 82 17.54 4.37 -7.31
C HIS A 82 16.48 4.21 -6.23
N TYR A 83 15.73 3.11 -6.28
CA TYR A 83 14.71 2.82 -5.28
C TYR A 83 15.18 1.70 -4.35
N PHE A 84 14.77 1.78 -3.09
CA PHE A 84 14.98 0.75 -2.07
C PHE A 84 13.65 0.07 -1.81
N ARG A 85 13.62 -1.25 -1.68
CA ARG A 85 12.40 -1.96 -1.27
C ARG A 85 12.39 -2.05 0.23
N THR A 86 11.26 -1.78 0.86
CA THR A 86 11.15 -1.96 2.33
C THR A 86 11.41 -3.41 2.74
N ALA A 87 11.14 -4.38 1.86
CA ALA A 87 11.48 -5.80 2.06
C ALA A 87 13.00 -6.08 2.10
N ASP A 88 13.83 -5.18 1.58
CA ASP A 88 15.29 -5.30 1.59
C ASP A 88 15.90 -4.70 2.88
N VAL A 89 15.10 -3.96 3.66
CA VAL A 89 15.49 -3.41 4.98
C VAL A 89 15.19 -4.47 6.05
N ARG A 90 16.25 -4.94 6.73
CA ARG A 90 16.18 -5.93 7.83
C ARG A 90 16.51 -5.29 9.17
#